data_AF-A0A6H1X0V3-F1
#
_entry.id   AF-A0A6H1X0V3-F1
#
_cell.length_a   1.000
_cell.length_b   1.000
_cell.length_c   1.000
_cell.angle_alpha   90.00
_cell.angle_beta   90.00
_cell.angle_gamma   90.00
#
_symmetry.space_group_name_H-M   'P 1'
#
loop_
_entity.id
_entity.type
_entity.pdbx_description
1 polymer ?
#
loop_
_entity_poly.entity_id
_entity_poly.type
_entity_poly.pdbx_seq_one_letter_code
_entity_poly.pdbx_strand_id
1 'polypeptide(L)'
;MAIGSFEGLYTFLEVAKIYGIDDSCLRKQVARNKFVIGEDVKKMGRTWIITEQAMVRSFGSLKFEDYKKKLEKKEKAQAKKLKQSNT
;
A
#
# COMPACT_ATOMS: atom_id res chain seq x y z
N MET A 1 -17.99 12.43 -11.52
CA MET A 1 -16.57 12.85 -11.51
C MET A 1 -15.86 12.02 -10.46
N ALA A 2 -15.11 10.99 -10.85
CA ALA A 2 -14.19 10.32 -9.93
C ALA A 2 -12.79 10.83 -10.25
N ILE A 3 -12.29 11.74 -9.42
CA ILE A 3 -10.89 12.15 -9.42
C ILE A 3 -10.16 11.04 -8.65
N GLY A 4 -10.00 9.88 -9.29
CA GLY A 4 -9.51 8.69 -8.63
C GLY A 4 -8.01 8.77 -8.36
N SER A 5 -7.62 9.45 -7.28
CA SER A 5 -6.26 9.34 -6.76
C SER A 5 -6.05 7.93 -6.20
N PHE A 6 -4.99 7.25 -6.63
CA PHE A 6 -4.59 5.95 -6.08
C PHE A 6 -3.89 6.08 -4.71
N GLU A 7 -3.96 7.25 -4.09
CA GLU A 7 -3.38 7.51 -2.78
C GLU A 7 -4.05 6.66 -1.71
N GLY A 8 -3.23 6.08 -0.82
CA GLY A 8 -3.72 5.21 0.25
C GLY A 8 -4.22 3.83 -0.22
N LEU A 9 -4.01 3.47 -1.48
CA LEU A 9 -4.27 2.13 -2.00
C LEU A 9 -2.97 1.37 -2.20
N TYR A 10 -2.93 0.14 -1.69
CA TYR A 10 -1.76 -0.72 -1.78
C TYR A 10 -2.14 -2.07 -2.37
N THR A 11 -1.25 -2.62 -3.18
CA THR A 11 -1.39 -4.00 -3.66
C THR A 11 -1.00 -4.98 -2.56
N PHE A 12 -1.56 -6.19 -2.58
CA PHE A 12 -1.16 -7.24 -1.63
C PHE A 12 0.35 -7.54 -1.67
N LEU A 13 0.98 -7.39 -2.84
CA LEU A 13 2.42 -7.56 -2.99
C LEU A 13 3.21 -6.49 -2.22
N GLU A 14 2.75 -5.24 -2.24
CA GLU A 14 3.37 -4.16 -1.47
C GLU A 14 3.18 -4.38 0.02
N VAL A 15 1.96 -4.73 0.45
CA VAL A 15 1.67 -5.03 1.85
C VAL A 15 2.52 -6.20 2.35
N ALA A 16 2.65 -7.25 1.54
CA ALA A 16 3.53 -8.39 1.81
C ALA A 16 4.98 -7.93 2.09
N LYS A 17 5.51 -7.01 1.26
CA LYS A 17 6.86 -6.44 1.44
C LYS A 17 6.97 -5.54 2.66
N ILE A 18 5.96 -4.70 2.94
CA ILE A 18 5.96 -3.77 4.08
C ILE A 18 5.97 -4.54 5.39
N TYR A 19 5.09 -5.54 5.51
CA TYR A 19 4.89 -6.27 6.77
C TYR A 19 5.73 -7.54 6.89
N GLY A 20 6.38 -7.98 5.81
CA GLY A 20 7.15 -9.22 5.78
C GLY A 20 6.25 -10.45 5.89
N ILE A 21 5.07 -10.39 5.27
CA ILE A 21 4.09 -11.49 5.24
C ILE A 21 3.91 -11.98 3.80
N ASP A 22 3.39 -13.19 3.63
CA ASP A 22 3.10 -13.71 2.31
C ASP A 22 1.76 -13.19 1.75
N ASP A 23 1.69 -12.98 0.44
CA ASP A 23 0.49 -12.49 -0.24
C ASP A 23 -0.67 -13.53 -0.17
N SER A 24 -0.33 -14.81 -0.04
CA SER A 24 -1.29 -15.89 0.18
C SER A 24 -1.96 -15.77 1.56
N CYS A 25 -1.25 -15.24 2.56
CA CYS A 25 -1.78 -15.00 3.90
C CYS A 25 -2.87 -13.93 3.86
N LEU A 26 -2.63 -12.83 3.13
CA LEU A 26 -3.62 -11.78 2.90
C LEU A 26 -4.87 -12.34 2.18
N ARG A 27 -4.70 -13.16 1.14
CA ARG A 27 -5.83 -13.81 0.45
C ARG A 27 -6.66 -14.71 1.38
N LYS A 28 -6.00 -15.47 2.26
CA LYS A 28 -6.69 -16.29 3.28
C LYS A 28 -7.45 -15.43 4.29
N GLN A 29 -6.95 -14.25 4.65
CA GLN A 29 -7.66 -13.33 5.55
C GLN A 29 -8.91 -12.75 4.89
N VAL A 30 -8.86 -12.43 3.59
CA VAL A 30 -10.06 -12.05 2.82
C VAL A 30 -11.09 -13.18 2.82
N ALA A 31 -10.68 -14.42 2.53
CA ALA A 31 -11.57 -15.58 2.54
C ALA A 31 -12.16 -15.89 3.94
N ARG A 32 -11.51 -15.44 5.01
CA ARG A 32 -11.97 -15.57 6.41
C ARG A 32 -12.81 -14.36 6.86
N ASN A 33 -13.22 -13.49 5.96
CA ASN A 33 -13.99 -12.27 6.23
C ASN A 33 -13.34 -11.33 7.27
N LYS A 34 -11.99 -11.31 7.33
CA LYS A 34 -11.27 -10.32 8.17
C LYS A 34 -11.27 -8.91 7.56
N PHE A 35 -11.58 -8.82 6.27
CA PHE A 35 -11.67 -7.56 5.52
C PHE A 35 -13.04 -7.46 4.85
N VAL A 36 -13.59 -6.25 4.83
CA VAL A 36 -14.85 -5.93 4.16
C VAL A 36 -14.58 -5.74 2.65
N ILE A 37 -15.18 -6.58 1.81
CA ILE A 37 -15.03 -6.48 0.35
C ILE A 37 -15.79 -5.25 -0.15
N GLY A 38 -15.12 -4.40 -0.92
CA GLY A 38 -15.66 -3.15 -1.46
C GLY A 38 -15.33 -1.91 -0.62
N GLU A 39 -14.93 -2.10 0.64
CA GLU A 39 -14.52 -1.03 1.55
C GLU A 39 -13.02 -1.14 1.90
N ASP A 40 -12.63 -2.26 2.53
CA ASP A 40 -11.24 -2.51 2.90
C ASP A 40 -10.42 -3.05 1.73
N VAL A 41 -11.00 -3.99 0.98
CA VAL A 41 -10.31 -4.72 -0.08
C VAL A 41 -11.17 -4.79 -1.34
N LYS A 42 -10.52 -4.68 -2.50
CA LYS A 42 -11.19 -4.83 -3.79
C LYS A 42 -10.30 -5.60 -4.76
N LYS A 43 -10.89 -6.58 -5.44
CA LYS A 43 -10.21 -7.33 -6.50
C LYS A 43 -10.25 -6.55 -7.82
N MET A 44 -9.09 -6.26 -8.39
CA MET A 44 -8.90 -5.59 -9.67
C MET A 44 -8.12 -6.52 -10.61
N GLY A 45 -8.85 -7.22 -11.49
CA GLY A 45 -8.28 -8.24 -12.37
C GLY A 45 -7.63 -9.39 -11.57
N ARG A 46 -6.31 -9.54 -11.71
CA ARG A 46 -5.51 -10.56 -11.01
C ARG A 46 -5.00 -10.08 -9.63
N THR A 47 -5.09 -8.79 -9.35
CA THR A 47 -4.50 -8.17 -8.16
C THR A 47 -5.57 -7.83 -7.14
N TRP A 48 -5.24 -7.97 -5.86
CA TRP A 48 -6.05 -7.44 -4.77
C TRP A 48 -5.44 -6.12 -4.29
N ILE A 49 -6.31 -5.14 -4.13
CA ILE A 49 -5.98 -3.83 -3.56
C ILE A 49 -6.59 -3.77 -2.16
N ILE A 50 -5.86 -3.17 -1.23
CA ILE A 50 -6.27 -2.89 0.14
C ILE A 50 -6.07 -1.41 0.46
N THR A 51 -6.96 -0.85 1.27
CA THR A 51 -6.83 0.52 1.77
C THR A 51 -5.81 0.62 2.91
N GLU A 52 -5.18 1.78 3.02
CA GLU A 52 -4.29 2.11 4.14
C GLU A 52 -4.96 1.88 5.50
N GLN A 53 -6.22 2.29 5.64
CA GLN A 53 -6.97 2.16 6.88
C GLN A 53 -7.16 0.70 7.30
N ALA A 54 -7.54 -0.17 6.35
CA ALA A 54 -7.69 -1.60 6.61
C ALA A 54 -6.35 -2.24 7.02
N MET A 55 -5.27 -1.84 6.35
CA MET A 55 -3.93 -2.35 6.61
C MET A 55 -3.42 -1.94 7.99
N VAL A 56 -3.56 -0.65 8.36
CA VAL A 56 -3.18 -0.15 9.69
C VAL A 56 -4.01 -0.81 10.79
N ARG A 57 -5.32 -1.01 10.56
CA ARG A 57 -6.20 -1.70 11.51
C ARG A 57 -5.81 -3.16 11.73
N SER A 58 -5.40 -3.88 10.66
CA SER A 58 -5.09 -5.30 10.74
C SER A 58 -3.66 -5.62 11.16
N PHE A 59 -2.68 -4.78 10.80
CA PHE A 59 -1.26 -5.06 10.97
C PHE A 59 -0.51 -4.02 11.80
N GLY A 60 -1.13 -2.89 12.14
CA GLY A 60 -0.53 -1.77 12.86
C GLY A 60 0.18 -0.76 11.97
N SER A 61 0.47 0.43 12.52
CA SER A 61 1.09 1.54 11.78
C SER A 61 2.62 1.51 11.75
N LEU A 62 3.28 0.84 12.70
CA LEU A 62 4.73 0.94 12.91
C LEU A 62 5.56 0.65 11.64
N LYS A 63 5.37 -0.52 11.01
CA LYS A 63 6.08 -0.90 9.78
C LYS A 63 5.69 -0.02 8.57
N PHE A 64 4.47 0.48 8.58
CA PHE A 64 3.94 1.29 7.50
C PHE A 64 4.46 2.73 7.54
N GLU A 65 4.59 3.32 8.73
CA GLU A 65 5.24 4.61 8.92
C GLU A 65 6.70 4.58 8.46
N ASP A 66 7.43 3.51 8.80
CA ASP A 66 8.80 3.30 8.33
C ASP A 66 8.88 3.21 6.80
N TYR A 67 7.89 2.57 6.17
CA TYR A 67 7.78 2.52 4.72
C TYR A 67 7.51 3.91 4.12
N LYS A 68 6.57 4.68 4.67
CA LYS A 68 6.28 6.06 4.23
C LYS A 68 7.52 6.96 4.33
N LYS A 69 8.24 6.92 5.45
CA LYS A 69 9.50 7.68 5.63
C LYS A 69 10.55 7.32 4.57
N LYS A 70 10.63 6.04 4.16
CA LYS A 70 11.53 5.60 3.07
C LYS A 70 11.08 6.11 1.70
N LEU A 71 9.78 6.13 1.42
CA LEU A 71 9.23 6.70 0.18
C LEU A 71 9.54 8.20 0.09
N GLU A 72 9.24 8.97 1.13
CA GLU A 72 9.52 10.41 1.16
C GLU A 72 11.01 10.72 0.94
N LYS A 73 11.91 9.93 1.54
CA LYS A 73 13.35 10.08 1.32
C LYS A 73 13.74 9.81 -0.13
N LYS A 74 13.14 8.78 -0.77
CA LYS A 74 13.38 8.46 -2.18
C LYS A 74 12.87 9.57 -3.10
N GLU A 75 11.67 10.08 -2.86
CA GLU A 75 11.08 11.17 -3.64
C GLU A 75 11.92 12.45 -3.53
N LYS A 76 12.33 12.83 -2.31
CA LYS A 76 13.24 13.98 -2.09
C LYS A 76 14.57 13.79 -2.83
N ALA A 77 15.14 12.59 -2.81
CA ALA A 77 16.37 12.29 -3.53
C ALA A 77 16.20 12.37 -5.05
N GLN A 78 15.08 11.87 -5.60
CA GLN A 78 14.75 11.96 -7.03
C GLN A 78 14.52 13.41 -7.46
N ALA A 79 13.75 14.18 -6.68
CA ALA A 79 13.50 15.59 -6.94
C ALA A 79 14.79 16.41 -6.95
N LYS A 80 15.74 16.12 -6.04
CA LYS A 80 17.06 16.76 -6.03
C LYS A 80 17.87 16.44 -7.29
N LYS A 81 17.86 15.19 -7.75
CA LYS A 81 18.54 14.77 -8.99
C LYS A 81 17.95 15.46 -10.23
N LEU A 82 16.62 15.55 -10.33
CA LEU A 82 15.93 16.18 -11.45
C LEU A 82 16.20 17.70 -11.53
N LYS A 83 16.29 18.38 -10.38
CA LYS A 83 16.68 19.79 -10.33
C LYS A 83 18.12 20.02 -10.78
N GLN A 84 19.01 19.06 -10.52
CA GLN A 84 20.42 19.13 -10.89
C GLN A 84 20.70 18.74 -12.34
N SER A 85 19.80 18.01 -13.00
CA SER A 85 19.90 17.70 -14.44
C SER A 85 19.28 18.76 -15.35
N ASN A 86 18.41 19.63 -14.82
CA ASN A 86 17.72 20.68 -15.55
C ASN A 86 18.37 22.08 -15.36
N THR A 87 19.52 22.15 -14.69
CA THR A 87 20.36 23.35 -14.54
C THR A 87 21.71 23.06 -15.19
#